data_AF-A0A8J6FVS1-F1
#
_entry.id   AF-A0A8J6FVS1-F1
#
_cell.length_a   1.000
_cell.length_b   1.000
_cell.length_c   1.000
_cell.angle_alpha   90.00
_cell.angle_beta   90.00
_cell.angle_gamma   90.00
#
_symmetry.space_group_name_H-M   'P 1'
#
loop_
_entity.id
_entity.type
_entity.pdbx_description
1 polymer ?
#
loop_
_entity_poly.entity_id
_entity_poly.type
_entity_poly.pdbx_seq_one_letter_code
_entity_poly.pdbx_strand_id
1 'polypeptide(L)'
;MIITTKLLPKASDSRLLTRTVVLHCYRILGLITSLTVGISCVIYMSILKHRPWYFPTPMEKLHTFTISKEYKPLLVSPTESSTKKVTEAPKKEQTSVLPKLMKSINNKAKLWEKQMSHSDLSLNLRLKKVKNNYQSMNIYKVKFKGKINQNHSTHDLLCQLKHRVNMTMLKSSDLPDSARNWSQYLPNKDIHEVVGKLKRCAVVSSAGSMKGSRLGQEIDSHDAVIRFNAAPTKGFETDVGSKTTFRLINSQVVTRREHHFLVDPIFKDGILVLWDPGQYNADTYQWYKKPEFNFFEPYRKYRMANLEQPFYIMKPQTLWQLWDIIQENSPELIHPNPVSSGSLGIMLMMNICDEVNVYEFLPSSRRTDLCYYYKRYFDTACTYGGYHPLIYEKNIIKKLNQGTVDNIYKNGKVTLPGIGDLQCSAPTQ
;
A
#
# COMPACT_ATOMS: atom_id res chain seq x y z
N MET A 1 -41.01 42.95 4.26
CA MET A 1 -42.25 43.68 3.91
C MET A 1 -42.19 43.96 2.42
N ILE A 2 -43.22 43.53 1.69
CA ILE A 2 -43.47 43.67 0.24
C ILE A 2 -42.63 42.79 -0.71
N ILE A 3 -43.40 41.98 -1.43
CA ILE A 3 -43.12 41.03 -2.50
C ILE A 3 -43.12 41.79 -3.85
N THR A 4 -42.28 41.43 -4.81
CA THR A 4 -42.74 41.12 -6.19
C THR A 4 -41.64 40.52 -7.06
N THR A 5 -42.05 39.44 -7.72
CA THR A 5 -41.36 38.59 -8.69
C THR A 5 -41.48 39.15 -10.11
N LYS A 6 -40.49 38.88 -10.97
CA LYS A 6 -40.70 38.72 -12.43
C LYS A 6 -39.78 37.62 -12.99
N LEU A 7 -40.36 36.78 -13.83
CA LEU A 7 -39.83 35.56 -14.44
C LEU A 7 -39.16 35.84 -15.82
N LEU A 8 -37.98 35.22 -16.04
CA LEU A 8 -37.39 34.47 -17.20
C LEU A 8 -37.83 34.77 -18.66
N PRO A 9 -36.94 34.68 -19.71
CA PRO A 9 -36.44 33.36 -20.18
C PRO A 9 -35.04 33.25 -20.88
N LYS A 10 -34.47 32.04 -20.75
CA LYS A 10 -33.68 31.15 -21.67
C LYS A 10 -32.58 31.64 -22.65
N ALA A 11 -31.57 30.75 -22.72
CA ALA A 11 -30.62 30.41 -23.81
C ALA A 11 -29.43 31.39 -23.99
N SER A 12 -28.19 31.01 -24.30
CA SER A 12 -27.54 29.73 -24.66
C SER A 12 -26.02 29.97 -24.68
N ASP A 13 -25.25 28.95 -24.32
CA ASP A 13 -23.90 28.58 -24.80
C ASP A 13 -22.97 29.63 -25.42
N SER A 14 -21.75 29.79 -24.89
CA SER A 14 -20.50 29.47 -25.61
C SER A 14 -19.25 30.01 -24.93
N ARG A 15 -18.23 29.16 -24.93
CA ARG A 15 -16.83 29.45 -24.64
C ARG A 15 -16.27 30.42 -25.68
N LEU A 16 -15.70 31.56 -25.28
CA LEU A 16 -14.53 32.23 -25.89
C LEU A 16 -14.34 33.60 -25.20
N LEU A 17 -13.11 34.16 -25.25
CA LEU A 17 -12.58 35.35 -24.56
C LEU A 17 -11.83 34.98 -23.27
N THR A 18 -10.69 34.28 -23.36
CA THR A 18 -9.40 34.74 -23.91
C THR A 18 -8.88 36.01 -23.22
N ARG A 19 -7.89 35.79 -22.34
CA ARG A 19 -6.66 36.56 -22.05
C ARG A 19 -6.63 38.08 -22.33
N THR A 20 -5.86 38.78 -21.48
CA THR A 20 -5.46 40.21 -21.47
C THR A 20 -6.40 40.98 -20.53
N VAL A 21 -5.99 41.35 -19.31
CA VAL A 21 -5.08 42.47 -19.03
C VAL A 21 -4.24 42.19 -17.77
N VAL A 22 -2.94 41.99 -17.98
CA VAL A 22 -1.89 42.32 -17.02
C VAL A 22 -1.28 43.64 -17.52
N LEU A 23 -0.83 44.48 -16.59
CA LEU A 23 -0.27 45.83 -16.76
C LEU A 23 -1.31 46.97 -16.83
N HIS A 24 -1.51 47.64 -15.69
CA HIS A 24 -1.12 49.05 -15.54
C HIS A 24 -0.82 49.31 -14.06
N CYS A 25 0.47 49.37 -13.75
CA CYS A 25 1.00 49.84 -12.48
C CYS A 25 1.36 51.33 -12.64
N TYR A 26 1.27 52.08 -11.55
CA TYR A 26 1.70 53.48 -11.38
C TYR A 26 0.83 54.59 -12.00
N ARG A 27 -0.09 55.10 -11.18
CA ARG A 27 -0.23 56.54 -10.87
C ARG A 27 -1.34 56.74 -9.84
N ILE A 28 -0.95 57.19 -8.66
CA ILE A 28 -1.63 58.14 -7.76
C ILE A 28 -1.07 57.84 -6.35
N LEU A 29 0.08 58.46 -6.09
CA LEU A 29 0.55 58.78 -4.74
C LEU A 29 0.32 60.29 -4.62
N GLY A 30 -0.52 60.70 -3.69
CA GLY A 30 -0.87 62.09 -3.47
C GLY A 30 -1.68 62.28 -2.19
N LEU A 31 -0.95 62.45 -1.09
CA LEU A 31 -1.33 63.23 0.11
C LEU A 31 -2.52 62.76 0.95
N ILE A 32 -2.24 62.25 2.15
CA ILE A 32 -2.60 62.88 3.45
C ILE A 32 -1.78 62.17 4.56
N THR A 33 -1.09 62.99 5.33
CA THR A 33 -0.22 62.66 6.46
C THR A 33 -0.98 62.60 7.78
N SER A 34 -0.41 61.83 8.72
CA SER A 34 -0.29 62.13 10.16
C SER A 34 -1.29 61.53 11.16
N LEU A 35 -0.70 60.68 12.02
CA LEU A 35 -1.05 60.35 13.41
C LEU A 35 -2.40 59.66 13.71
N THR A 36 -2.35 58.32 13.83
CA THR A 36 -2.91 57.51 14.96
C THR A 36 -2.88 56.02 14.61
N VAL A 37 -1.68 55.42 14.45
CA VAL A 37 -1.54 53.95 14.42
C VAL A 37 -0.31 53.54 15.22
N GLY A 38 -0.43 53.70 16.52
CA GLY A 38 0.47 53.12 17.51
C GLY A 38 -0.37 52.89 18.75
N ILE A 39 -0.80 51.63 18.94
CA ILE A 39 -1.58 51.03 20.07
C ILE A 39 -2.76 50.15 19.56
N SER A 40 -2.62 49.43 18.44
CA SER A 40 -3.56 48.32 18.12
C SER A 40 -2.93 47.05 17.54
N CYS A 41 -1.60 46.98 17.38
CA CYS A 41 -0.92 45.74 16.97
C CYS A 41 -0.36 44.89 18.11
N VAL A 42 -0.46 45.32 19.37
CA VAL A 42 0.12 44.57 20.52
C VAL A 42 -0.91 43.68 21.23
N ILE A 43 -2.21 43.83 20.96
CA ILE A 43 -3.25 42.99 21.59
C ILE A 43 -3.71 41.82 20.70
N TYR A 44 -3.44 41.83 19.39
CA TYR A 44 -3.83 40.72 18.51
C TYR A 44 -2.85 39.52 18.53
N MET A 45 -1.67 39.67 19.16
CA MET A 45 -0.63 38.62 19.20
C MET A 45 -0.58 37.79 20.49
N SER A 46 -1.57 37.92 21.40
CA SER A 46 -1.65 37.13 22.64
C SER A 46 -2.79 36.10 22.70
N ILE A 47 -3.66 35.98 21.68
CA ILE A 47 -4.80 35.05 21.71
C ILE A 47 -4.64 33.82 20.77
N LEU A 48 -3.51 33.69 20.06
CA LEU A 48 -3.27 32.53 19.16
C LEU A 48 -2.18 31.55 19.62
N LYS A 49 -1.81 31.53 20.91
CA LYS A 49 -0.75 30.62 21.42
C LYS A 49 -1.19 29.22 21.85
N HIS A 50 -2.45 28.81 21.62
CA HIS A 50 -2.91 27.45 21.97
C HIS A 50 -3.76 26.76 20.89
N ARG A 51 -3.19 26.49 19.70
CA ARG A 51 -3.59 25.37 18.83
C ARG A 51 -2.43 24.96 17.90
N PRO A 52 -1.84 23.75 18.00
CA PRO A 52 -0.89 23.27 17.00
C PRO A 52 -1.66 22.83 15.75
N TRP A 53 -1.53 23.61 14.67
CA TRP A 53 -1.96 23.23 13.34
C TRP A 53 -0.92 22.30 12.71
N TYR A 54 -1.37 21.11 12.34
CA TYR A 54 -0.59 20.09 11.63
C TYR A 54 -0.70 20.31 10.12
N PHE A 55 0.44 20.49 9.45
CA PHE A 55 0.62 20.22 8.02
C PHE A 55 2.04 19.69 7.78
N PRO A 56 2.22 18.54 7.09
CA PRO A 56 3.51 18.20 6.52
C PRO A 56 3.69 18.98 5.20
N THR A 57 4.78 19.72 5.11
CA THR A 57 5.21 20.44 3.90
C THR A 57 5.57 19.46 2.76
N PRO A 58 5.26 19.78 1.50
CA PRO A 58 5.82 19.07 0.35
C PRO A 58 7.24 19.56 0.07
N MET A 59 8.21 18.65 0.00
CA MET A 59 9.51 18.92 -0.64
C MET A 59 9.35 18.83 -2.16
N GLU A 60 9.14 19.98 -2.80
CA GLU A 60 9.41 20.15 -4.23
C GLU A 60 10.29 21.38 -4.41
N LYS A 61 11.54 21.14 -4.83
CA LYS A 61 12.33 22.01 -5.72
C LYS A 61 13.60 21.22 -6.07
N LEU A 62 13.59 20.56 -7.22
CA LEU A 62 14.83 20.23 -7.91
C LEU A 62 14.75 20.78 -9.33
N HIS A 63 15.80 21.52 -9.67
CA HIS A 63 16.05 22.16 -10.94
C HIS A 63 15.90 21.18 -12.11
N THR A 64 15.10 21.57 -13.09
CA THR A 64 15.12 21.03 -14.46
C THR A 64 16.49 21.32 -15.08
N PHE A 65 17.30 20.28 -15.28
CA PHE A 65 18.38 20.28 -16.25
C PHE A 65 17.89 19.55 -17.51
N THR A 66 17.70 20.31 -18.57
CA THR A 66 17.43 19.80 -19.92
C THR A 66 18.73 19.24 -20.49
N ILE A 67 18.79 17.94 -20.77
CA ILE A 67 19.81 17.36 -21.66
C ILE A 67 19.09 16.83 -22.89
N SER A 68 19.18 17.59 -23.97
CA SER A 68 18.91 17.12 -25.33
C SER A 68 20.08 16.26 -25.80
N LYS A 69 19.85 14.97 -26.05
CA LYS A 69 20.66 14.22 -27.01
C LYS A 69 19.76 13.36 -27.87
N GLU A 70 19.68 13.74 -29.14
CA GLU A 70 19.15 12.95 -30.25
C GLU A 70 19.89 11.61 -30.33
N TYR A 71 19.13 10.52 -30.46
CA TYR A 71 19.65 9.23 -30.88
C TYR A 71 19.10 8.94 -32.28
N LYS A 72 19.97 9.03 -33.30
CA LYS A 72 19.71 8.47 -34.62
C LYS A 72 20.04 6.97 -34.61
N PRO A 73 19.17 6.08 -35.12
CA PRO A 73 19.53 4.67 -35.30
C PRO A 73 20.32 4.50 -36.60
N LEU A 74 21.49 3.87 -36.51
CA LEU A 74 22.23 3.37 -37.67
C LEU A 74 21.69 1.99 -38.05
N LEU A 75 21.07 1.93 -39.23
CA LEU A 75 20.79 0.72 -39.99
C LEU A 75 22.11 0.18 -40.55
N VAL A 76 22.35 -1.13 -40.39
CA VAL A 76 23.37 -1.85 -41.17
C VAL A 76 22.72 -3.10 -41.77
N SER A 77 22.69 -3.14 -43.09
CA SER A 77 22.31 -4.29 -43.92
C SER A 77 23.51 -5.24 -44.14
N PRO A 78 23.29 -6.52 -44.48
CA PRO A 78 24.35 -7.53 -44.56
C PRO A 78 24.94 -7.64 -45.97
N THR A 79 26.27 -7.72 -46.07
CA THR A 79 26.95 -8.19 -47.29
C THR A 79 28.17 -9.05 -46.96
N GLU A 80 28.08 -10.28 -47.46
CA GLU A 80 29.10 -11.10 -48.14
C GLU A 80 30.27 -11.77 -47.39
N SER A 81 30.30 -13.06 -47.71
CA SER A 81 31.29 -14.11 -47.45
C SER A 81 32.64 -13.79 -48.10
N SER A 82 33.73 -14.00 -47.36
CA SER A 82 34.97 -14.49 -47.95
C SER A 82 35.76 -15.35 -46.96
N THR A 83 36.05 -16.56 -47.41
CA THR A 83 36.85 -17.59 -46.75
C THR A 83 38.34 -17.22 -46.71
N LYS A 84 38.96 -17.21 -45.53
CA LYS A 84 40.43 -17.37 -45.40
C LYS A 84 40.84 -18.21 -44.18
N LYS A 85 41.71 -19.18 -44.53
CA LYS A 85 42.54 -20.13 -43.78
C LYS A 85 42.69 -19.97 -42.26
N VAL A 86 42.51 -21.12 -41.61
CA VAL A 86 42.89 -21.44 -40.22
C VAL A 86 44.40 -21.33 -40.05
N THR A 87 44.83 -20.47 -39.12
CA THR A 87 46.13 -20.53 -38.45
C THR A 87 45.87 -20.54 -36.95
N GLU A 88 46.39 -21.56 -36.26
CA GLU A 88 46.26 -21.73 -34.81
C GLU A 88 46.88 -20.55 -34.06
N ALA A 89 46.12 -20.03 -33.09
CA ALA A 89 46.55 -19.05 -32.10
C ALA A 89 46.18 -19.57 -30.70
N PRO A 90 46.94 -19.20 -29.64
CA PRO A 90 47.08 -20.01 -28.44
C PRO A 90 45.82 -20.00 -27.56
N LYS A 91 45.56 -21.14 -26.90
CA LYS A 91 44.52 -21.34 -25.89
C LYS A 91 44.59 -20.25 -24.81
N LYS A 92 43.69 -19.26 -24.85
CA LYS A 92 43.38 -18.41 -23.69
C LYS A 92 42.31 -19.10 -22.86
N GLU A 93 42.66 -19.37 -21.62
CA GLU A 93 41.78 -19.91 -20.57
C GLU A 93 40.45 -19.18 -20.53
N GLN A 94 39.39 -19.92 -20.81
CA GLN A 94 38.01 -19.53 -20.59
C GLN A 94 37.65 -19.85 -19.13
N THR A 95 38.34 -19.23 -18.16
CA THR A 95 38.04 -19.41 -16.72
C THR A 95 37.68 -18.06 -16.10
N SER A 96 36.48 -18.00 -15.51
CA SER A 96 36.07 -17.16 -14.36
C SER A 96 34.76 -16.37 -14.47
N VAL A 97 34.05 -16.37 -15.61
CA VAL A 97 32.73 -15.67 -15.68
C VAL A 97 31.64 -16.47 -14.95
N LEU A 98 31.59 -17.80 -15.14
CA LEU A 98 30.58 -18.67 -14.54
C LEU A 98 30.65 -18.71 -13.00
N PRO A 99 31.84 -18.83 -12.35
CA PRO A 99 31.94 -18.79 -10.89
C PRO A 99 31.63 -17.40 -10.30
N LYS A 100 31.98 -16.31 -10.98
CA LYS A 100 31.65 -14.93 -10.53
C LYS A 100 30.15 -14.64 -10.65
N LEU A 101 29.52 -15.10 -11.72
CA LEU A 101 28.07 -15.01 -11.91
C LEU A 101 27.33 -15.85 -10.86
N MET A 102 27.74 -17.10 -10.64
CA MET A 102 27.16 -17.95 -9.58
C MET A 102 27.40 -17.40 -8.18
N LYS A 103 28.56 -16.79 -7.91
CA LYS A 103 28.84 -16.11 -6.63
C LYS A 103 28.01 -14.83 -6.45
N SER A 104 27.75 -14.08 -7.52
CA SER A 104 26.87 -12.91 -7.52
C SER A 104 25.39 -13.29 -7.32
N ILE A 105 24.95 -14.38 -7.95
CA ILE A 105 23.62 -14.98 -7.76
C ILE A 105 23.47 -15.47 -6.31
N ASN A 106 24.45 -16.22 -5.77
CA ASN A 106 24.48 -16.66 -4.38
C ASN A 106 24.47 -15.48 -3.39
N ASN A 107 25.20 -14.40 -3.67
CA ASN A 107 25.21 -13.22 -2.79
C ASN A 107 23.90 -12.42 -2.84
N LYS A 108 23.15 -12.45 -3.95
CA LYS A 108 21.82 -11.82 -4.04
C LYS A 108 20.72 -12.71 -3.43
N ALA A 109 20.82 -14.03 -3.54
CA ALA A 109 19.95 -14.98 -2.86
C ALA A 109 20.12 -14.91 -1.32
N LYS A 110 21.35 -14.70 -0.84
CA LYS A 110 21.71 -14.52 0.58
C LYS A 110 21.00 -13.38 1.32
N LEU A 111 20.49 -12.37 0.60
CA LEU A 111 19.88 -11.18 1.21
C LEU A 111 18.59 -11.52 1.97
N TRP A 112 17.99 -12.68 1.67
CA TRP A 112 16.82 -13.22 2.35
C TRP A 112 17.11 -14.50 3.11
N GLU A 113 18.35 -14.82 3.50
CA GLU A 113 18.63 -16.00 4.35
C GLU A 113 18.50 -15.66 5.85
N LYS A 114 18.91 -14.47 6.28
CA LYS A 114 18.80 -14.00 7.68
C LYS A 114 17.46 -13.29 7.95
N GLN A 115 17.00 -13.29 9.21
CA GLN A 115 15.93 -12.39 9.66
C GLN A 115 16.43 -10.95 9.54
N MET A 116 15.69 -10.10 8.82
CA MET A 116 16.13 -8.73 8.58
C MET A 116 15.76 -7.81 9.74
N SER A 117 16.68 -6.94 10.13
CA SER A 117 16.43 -5.84 11.05
C SER A 117 16.79 -4.49 10.40
N HIS A 118 16.43 -3.38 11.04
CA HIS A 118 16.88 -2.08 10.57
C HIS A 118 18.40 -1.91 10.68
N SER A 119 19.07 -2.66 11.57
CA SER A 119 20.54 -2.67 11.60
C SER A 119 21.14 -3.39 10.39
N ASP A 120 20.46 -4.42 9.84
CA ASP A 120 20.84 -5.09 8.58
C ASP A 120 20.54 -4.23 7.33
N LEU A 121 19.60 -3.28 7.42
CA LEU A 121 19.41 -2.19 6.43
C LEU A 121 20.50 -1.11 6.52
N SER A 122 21.70 -1.46 7.02
CA SER A 122 22.82 -0.53 7.30
C SER A 122 23.20 0.40 6.15
N LEU A 123 22.80 0.07 4.92
CA LEU A 123 23.04 0.86 3.71
C LEU A 123 22.02 1.99 3.48
N ASN A 124 20.94 2.10 4.26
CA ASN A 124 19.92 3.15 4.08
C ASN A 124 19.66 3.95 5.37
N LEU A 125 20.56 4.92 5.64
CA LEU A 125 20.44 5.86 6.76
C LEU A 125 19.12 6.64 6.76
N ARG A 126 18.51 6.88 5.59
CA ARG A 126 17.21 7.56 5.46
C ARG A 126 16.10 6.71 6.12
N LEU A 127 16.00 5.42 5.81
CA LEU A 127 14.94 4.57 6.38
C LEU A 127 15.10 4.38 7.90
N LYS A 128 16.34 4.31 8.41
CA LYS A 128 16.59 4.33 9.86
C LYS A 128 16.04 5.58 10.54
N LYS A 129 16.28 6.76 9.96
CA LYS A 129 15.72 8.03 10.46
C LYS A 129 14.19 8.03 10.40
N VAL A 130 13.61 7.53 9.30
CA VAL A 130 12.16 7.43 9.14
C VAL A 130 11.53 6.56 10.25
N LYS A 131 12.10 5.39 10.53
CA LYS A 131 11.65 4.54 11.64
C LYS A 131 11.68 5.28 12.98
N ASN A 132 12.81 5.90 13.31
CA ASN A 132 12.98 6.60 14.58
C ASN A 132 11.97 7.76 14.71
N ASN A 133 11.70 8.47 13.62
CA ASN A 133 10.70 9.54 13.59
C ASN A 133 9.30 9.00 13.88
N TYR A 134 8.88 7.90 13.24
CA TYR A 134 7.57 7.28 13.51
C TYR A 134 7.46 6.74 14.93
N GLN A 135 8.54 6.14 15.46
CA GLN A 135 8.60 5.72 16.86
C GLN A 135 8.44 6.89 17.83
N SER A 136 9.08 8.03 17.55
CA SER A 136 8.95 9.24 18.35
C SER A 136 7.55 9.86 18.26
N MET A 137 6.94 9.89 17.07
CA MET A 137 5.62 10.48 16.89
C MET A 137 4.51 9.65 17.55
N ASN A 138 4.59 8.32 17.48
CA ASN A 138 3.63 7.36 18.05
C ASN A 138 2.16 7.83 17.91
N ILE A 139 1.75 8.16 16.68
CA ILE A 139 0.48 8.87 16.39
C ILE A 139 -0.77 8.07 16.80
N TYR A 140 -0.65 6.73 16.90
CA TYR A 140 -1.69 5.81 17.36
C TYR A 140 -1.60 5.44 18.84
N LYS A 141 -0.68 6.06 19.59
CA LYS A 141 -0.48 5.86 21.04
C LYS A 141 -0.27 4.40 21.42
N VAL A 142 0.51 3.69 20.61
CA VAL A 142 0.86 2.28 20.84
C VAL A 142 1.60 2.16 22.17
N LYS A 143 1.13 1.23 23.00
CA LYS A 143 1.70 0.89 24.31
C LYS A 143 1.84 -0.62 24.41
N PHE A 144 2.78 -1.16 23.65
CA PHE A 144 3.07 -2.59 23.64
C PHE A 144 3.61 -3.05 24.99
N LYS A 145 3.04 -4.13 25.54
CA LYS A 145 3.42 -4.72 26.84
C LYS A 145 3.96 -6.15 26.75
N GLY A 146 3.95 -6.74 25.54
CA GLY A 146 4.42 -8.11 25.33
C GLY A 146 5.95 -8.22 25.38
N LYS A 147 6.45 -9.45 25.32
CA LYS A 147 7.88 -9.72 25.14
C LYS A 147 8.21 -9.76 23.65
N ILE A 148 9.28 -9.10 23.23
CA ILE A 148 9.81 -9.16 21.86
C ILE A 148 10.71 -10.39 21.68
N ASN A 149 11.08 -10.68 20.43
CA ASN A 149 12.00 -11.75 20.05
C ASN A 149 11.65 -13.14 20.60
N GLN A 150 10.36 -13.51 20.62
CA GLN A 150 9.92 -14.78 21.22
C GLN A 150 10.30 -16.05 20.42
N ASN A 151 10.91 -15.91 19.24
CA ASN A 151 11.42 -16.98 18.38
C ASN A 151 10.56 -18.26 18.28
N HIS A 152 9.23 -18.09 18.16
CA HIS A 152 8.26 -19.18 18.04
C HIS A 152 8.54 -20.12 16.86
N SER A 153 8.15 -21.39 16.93
CA SER A 153 8.22 -22.25 15.73
C SER A 153 7.27 -21.75 14.64
N THR A 154 7.44 -22.20 13.40
CA THR A 154 6.51 -21.86 12.30
C THR A 154 5.08 -22.31 12.63
N HIS A 155 4.92 -23.48 13.26
CA HIS A 155 3.61 -24.00 13.66
C HIS A 155 2.97 -23.13 14.76
N ASP A 156 3.73 -22.80 15.82
CA ASP A 156 3.23 -21.95 16.90
C ASP A 156 2.82 -20.56 16.40
N LEU A 157 3.60 -20.00 15.46
CA LEU A 157 3.28 -18.71 14.84
C LEU A 157 1.99 -18.78 14.01
N LEU A 158 1.77 -19.86 13.25
CA LEU A 158 0.51 -20.06 12.54
C LEU A 158 -0.68 -20.19 13.53
N CYS A 159 -0.48 -20.88 14.65
CA CYS A 159 -1.50 -20.98 15.70
C CYS A 159 -1.77 -19.64 16.40
N GLN A 160 -0.75 -18.82 16.63
CA GLN A 160 -0.93 -17.45 17.12
C GLN A 160 -1.78 -16.62 16.16
N LEU A 161 -1.47 -16.68 14.86
CA LEU A 161 -2.25 -15.98 13.83
C LEU A 161 -3.71 -16.45 13.83
N LYS A 162 -3.94 -17.77 13.89
CA LYS A 162 -5.28 -18.36 13.95
C LYS A 162 -6.09 -17.90 15.17
N HIS A 163 -5.49 -17.92 16.36
CA HIS A 163 -6.23 -17.71 17.60
C HIS A 163 -6.34 -16.25 18.05
N ARG A 164 -5.39 -15.40 17.64
CA ARG A 164 -5.30 -14.02 18.15
C ARG A 164 -5.68 -12.95 17.13
N VAL A 165 -5.70 -13.27 15.84
CA VAL A 165 -6.08 -12.33 14.78
C VAL A 165 -7.48 -12.64 14.29
N ASN A 166 -8.46 -11.89 14.78
CA ASN A 166 -9.85 -12.04 14.39
C ASN A 166 -10.10 -11.32 13.07
N MET A 167 -10.06 -12.06 11.97
CA MET A 167 -10.41 -11.55 10.63
C MET A 167 -11.93 -11.39 10.48
N THR A 168 -12.49 -10.38 11.11
CA THR A 168 -13.94 -10.12 11.09
C THR A 168 -14.27 -8.78 10.47
N MET A 169 -15.45 -8.73 9.84
CA MET A 169 -15.98 -7.52 9.24
C MET A 169 -16.91 -6.80 10.24
N LEU A 170 -17.00 -5.49 10.09
CA LEU A 170 -17.90 -4.62 10.84
C LEU A 170 -19.36 -4.98 10.53
N LYS A 171 -20.13 -5.26 11.57
CA LYS A 171 -21.58 -5.48 11.50
C LYS A 171 -22.31 -4.27 12.07
N SER A 172 -23.59 -4.12 11.71
CA SER A 172 -24.40 -3.01 12.23
C SER A 172 -24.52 -3.04 13.76
N SER A 173 -24.44 -4.22 14.39
CA SER A 173 -24.47 -4.39 15.85
C SER A 173 -23.20 -3.89 16.54
N ASP A 174 -22.11 -3.68 15.81
CA ASP A 174 -20.85 -3.16 16.35
C ASP A 174 -20.83 -1.62 16.42
N LEU A 175 -21.79 -0.97 15.77
CA LEU A 175 -21.90 0.48 15.68
C LEU A 175 -22.84 1.03 16.76
N PRO A 176 -22.65 2.29 17.21
CA PRO A 176 -23.53 2.90 18.19
C PRO A 176 -24.97 3.01 17.71
N ASP A 177 -25.91 3.15 18.65
CA ASP A 177 -27.33 3.30 18.35
C ASP A 177 -27.65 4.48 17.41
N SER A 178 -26.88 5.56 17.51
CA SER A 178 -26.97 6.71 16.61
C SER A 178 -26.62 6.39 15.14
N ALA A 179 -26.05 5.22 14.89
CA ALA A 179 -25.67 4.68 13.60
C ALA A 179 -26.51 3.45 13.19
N ARG A 180 -27.70 3.22 13.79
CA ARG A 180 -28.59 2.10 13.43
C ARG A 180 -29.02 2.07 11.95
N ASN A 181 -29.01 3.22 11.27
CA ASN A 181 -29.32 3.29 9.84
C ASN A 181 -28.22 2.70 8.94
N TRP A 182 -27.10 2.23 9.51
CA TRP A 182 -26.01 1.61 8.76
C TRP A 182 -26.28 0.17 8.32
N SER A 183 -27.25 -0.50 8.92
CA SER A 183 -27.64 -1.87 8.55
C SER A 183 -27.95 -2.02 7.06
N GLN A 184 -28.54 -1.00 6.43
CA GLN A 184 -28.85 -1.02 4.99
C GLN A 184 -27.62 -0.89 4.08
N TYR A 185 -26.48 -0.41 4.60
CA TYR A 185 -25.27 -0.18 3.80
C TYR A 185 -24.23 -1.29 3.96
N LEU A 186 -24.20 -1.96 5.12
CA LEU A 186 -23.27 -3.06 5.38
C LEU A 186 -23.81 -4.38 4.77
N PRO A 187 -22.94 -5.26 4.25
CA PRO A 187 -23.39 -6.58 3.82
C PRO A 187 -23.98 -7.40 4.98
N ASN A 188 -25.10 -8.09 4.72
CA ASN A 188 -25.78 -8.92 5.72
C ASN A 188 -25.14 -10.30 5.90
N LYS A 189 -24.52 -10.84 4.84
CA LYS A 189 -23.83 -12.14 4.85
C LYS A 189 -22.36 -11.95 5.16
N ASP A 190 -21.80 -12.84 5.98
CA ASP A 190 -20.37 -12.84 6.23
C ASP A 190 -19.57 -13.10 4.93
N ILE A 191 -18.34 -12.60 4.86
CA ILE A 191 -17.48 -12.79 3.69
C ILE A 191 -17.25 -14.27 3.38
N HIS A 192 -17.12 -15.11 4.42
CA HIS A 192 -16.97 -16.56 4.28
C HIS A 192 -18.22 -17.23 3.70
N GLU A 193 -19.41 -16.72 4.02
CA GLU A 193 -20.67 -17.22 3.46
C GLU A 193 -20.82 -16.87 1.98
N VAL A 194 -20.30 -15.71 1.56
CA VAL A 194 -20.40 -15.25 0.17
C VAL A 194 -19.48 -16.03 -0.75
N VAL A 195 -18.25 -16.33 -0.30
CA VAL A 195 -17.22 -16.93 -1.17
C VAL A 195 -17.04 -18.43 -0.96
N GLY A 196 -17.54 -18.95 0.17
CA GLY A 196 -17.27 -20.33 0.58
C GLY A 196 -15.80 -20.56 0.88
N LYS A 197 -15.42 -21.83 0.94
CA LYS A 197 -14.03 -22.25 1.10
C LYS A 197 -13.35 -22.35 -0.25
N LEU A 198 -12.20 -21.70 -0.39
CA LEU A 198 -11.41 -21.69 -1.61
C LEU A 198 -10.18 -22.58 -1.46
N LYS A 199 -9.68 -23.18 -2.54
CA LYS A 199 -8.50 -24.05 -2.44
C LYS A 199 -7.24 -23.23 -2.60
N ARG A 200 -6.97 -22.74 -3.82
CA ARG A 200 -5.72 -22.03 -4.14
C ARG A 200 -6.00 -20.58 -4.47
N CYS A 201 -5.38 -19.69 -3.71
CA CYS A 201 -5.56 -18.26 -3.85
C CYS A 201 -4.25 -17.53 -4.14
N ALA A 202 -4.33 -16.40 -4.84
CA ALA A 202 -3.18 -15.55 -5.11
C ALA A 202 -3.33 -14.17 -4.45
N VAL A 203 -2.26 -13.73 -3.79
CA VAL A 203 -2.07 -12.36 -3.31
C VAL A 203 -1.08 -11.66 -4.23
N VAL A 204 -1.53 -10.62 -4.94
CA VAL A 204 -0.69 -9.90 -5.90
C VAL A 204 -0.24 -8.57 -5.30
N SER A 205 1.04 -8.48 -4.91
CA SER A 205 1.64 -7.22 -4.47
C SER A 205 1.54 -6.14 -5.55
N SER A 206 1.53 -4.88 -5.13
CA SER A 206 1.59 -3.74 -6.06
C SER A 206 3.02 -3.38 -6.49
N ALA A 207 4.04 -4.12 -6.03
CA ALA A 207 5.45 -3.78 -6.20
C ALA A 207 5.87 -3.60 -7.66
N GLY A 208 6.83 -2.70 -7.91
CA GLY A 208 7.41 -2.50 -9.24
C GLY A 208 8.11 -3.73 -9.82
N SER A 209 8.55 -4.66 -8.96
CA SER A 209 9.19 -5.93 -9.38
C SER A 209 8.23 -6.92 -10.04
N MET A 210 6.92 -6.67 -10.03
CA MET A 210 5.96 -7.39 -10.85
C MET A 210 6.19 -7.14 -12.35
N LYS A 211 6.75 -5.98 -12.74
CA LYS A 211 6.94 -5.62 -14.14
C LYS A 211 7.97 -6.53 -14.82
N GLY A 212 7.60 -7.09 -15.97
CA GLY A 212 8.39 -8.06 -16.73
C GLY A 212 8.48 -9.45 -16.08
N SER A 213 7.65 -9.75 -15.08
CA SER A 213 7.65 -11.05 -14.40
C SER A 213 6.98 -12.16 -15.20
N ARG A 214 6.04 -11.83 -16.09
CA ARG A 214 5.23 -12.78 -16.87
C ARG A 214 4.44 -13.78 -16.01
N LEU A 215 4.08 -13.41 -14.78
CA LEU A 215 3.38 -14.28 -13.83
C LEU A 215 1.86 -14.34 -14.07
N GLY A 216 1.32 -13.59 -15.04
CA GLY A 216 -0.11 -13.38 -15.17
C GLY A 216 -0.93 -14.66 -15.37
N GLN A 217 -0.46 -15.58 -16.20
CA GLN A 217 -1.14 -16.86 -16.42
C GLN A 217 -1.14 -17.74 -15.15
N GLU A 218 -0.03 -17.77 -14.41
CA GLU A 218 0.06 -18.50 -13.15
C GLU A 218 -0.91 -17.89 -12.11
N ILE A 219 -0.94 -16.56 -12.00
CA ILE A 219 -1.85 -15.85 -11.10
C ILE A 219 -3.31 -16.18 -11.44
N ASP A 220 -3.69 -16.10 -12.71
CA ASP A 220 -5.08 -16.35 -13.15
C ASP A 220 -5.51 -17.82 -13.00
N SER A 221 -4.56 -18.75 -12.81
CA SER A 221 -4.85 -20.17 -12.52
C SER A 221 -5.41 -20.44 -11.11
N HIS A 222 -5.41 -19.44 -10.22
CA HIS A 222 -5.93 -19.55 -8.85
C HIS A 222 -7.45 -19.37 -8.81
N ASP A 223 -8.12 -19.96 -7.82
CA ASP A 223 -9.56 -19.84 -7.62
C ASP A 223 -9.95 -18.38 -7.36
N ALA A 224 -9.16 -17.68 -6.53
CA ALA A 224 -9.33 -16.27 -6.24
C ALA A 224 -8.04 -15.48 -6.23
N VAL A 225 -8.14 -14.20 -6.60
CA VAL A 225 -7.03 -13.24 -6.60
C VAL A 225 -7.41 -12.01 -5.79
N ILE A 226 -6.57 -11.64 -4.82
CA ILE A 226 -6.68 -10.37 -4.10
C ILE A 226 -5.68 -9.34 -4.62
N ARG A 227 -6.17 -8.11 -4.80
CA ARG A 227 -5.39 -6.93 -5.20
C ARG A 227 -5.59 -5.78 -4.22
N PHE A 228 -4.75 -4.74 -4.35
CA PHE A 228 -4.70 -3.64 -3.38
C PHE A 228 -4.98 -2.29 -4.01
N ASN A 229 -5.78 -1.47 -3.33
CA ASN A 229 -6.07 -0.08 -3.70
C ASN A 229 -6.43 0.04 -5.20
N ALA A 230 -5.82 0.97 -5.93
CA ALA A 230 -6.05 1.20 -7.36
C ALA A 230 -5.05 0.45 -8.27
N ALA A 231 -4.51 -0.70 -7.84
CA ALA A 231 -3.57 -1.47 -8.66
C ALA A 231 -4.31 -2.10 -9.88
N PRO A 232 -3.99 -1.69 -11.12
CA PRO A 232 -4.74 -2.07 -12.32
C PRO A 232 -4.26 -3.39 -12.93
N THR A 233 -5.17 -4.11 -13.58
CA THR A 233 -4.82 -5.26 -14.44
C THR A 233 -4.63 -4.83 -15.89
N LYS A 234 -5.47 -3.91 -16.38
CA LYS A 234 -5.46 -3.46 -17.77
C LYS A 234 -4.10 -2.93 -18.22
N GLY A 235 -3.54 -3.51 -19.27
CA GLY A 235 -2.21 -3.17 -19.81
C GLY A 235 -1.03 -3.82 -19.07
N PHE A 236 -1.30 -4.65 -18.06
CA PHE A 236 -0.30 -5.36 -17.25
C PHE A 236 -0.60 -6.87 -17.14
N GLU A 237 -1.58 -7.38 -17.89
CA GLU A 237 -2.15 -8.74 -17.75
C GLU A 237 -1.09 -9.82 -17.86
N THR A 238 -0.11 -9.67 -18.77
CA THR A 238 1.03 -10.59 -18.90
C THR A 238 1.78 -10.78 -17.60
N ASP A 239 1.96 -9.71 -16.83
CA ASP A 239 2.75 -9.71 -15.59
C ASP A 239 1.90 -9.99 -14.36
N VAL A 240 0.69 -9.44 -14.30
CA VAL A 240 -0.13 -9.43 -13.07
C VAL A 240 -1.44 -10.21 -13.17
N GLY A 241 -1.77 -10.74 -14.34
CA GLY A 241 -3.03 -11.44 -14.61
C GLY A 241 -4.19 -10.47 -14.81
N SER A 242 -5.36 -11.03 -15.15
CA SER A 242 -6.60 -10.31 -15.43
C SER A 242 -7.64 -10.47 -14.32
N LYS A 243 -7.58 -11.54 -13.52
CA LYS A 243 -8.57 -11.87 -12.49
C LYS A 243 -8.44 -10.96 -11.27
N THR A 244 -9.58 -10.51 -10.74
CA THR A 244 -9.69 -9.83 -9.43
C THR A 244 -10.94 -10.33 -8.73
N THR A 245 -10.78 -11.08 -7.64
CA THR A 245 -11.89 -11.59 -6.81
C THR A 245 -12.10 -10.69 -5.60
N PHE A 246 -11.01 -10.26 -4.98
CA PHE A 246 -11.03 -9.35 -3.83
C PHE A 246 -10.18 -8.11 -4.13
N ARG A 247 -10.61 -6.96 -3.63
CA ARG A 247 -9.80 -5.74 -3.61
C ARG A 247 -9.82 -5.14 -2.21
N LEU A 248 -8.67 -5.18 -1.56
CA LEU A 248 -8.46 -4.56 -0.25
C LEU A 248 -8.01 -3.10 -0.44
N ILE A 249 -8.75 -2.17 0.14
CA ILE A 249 -8.62 -0.73 -0.07
C ILE A 249 -8.45 -0.07 1.30
N ASN A 250 -7.51 0.88 1.42
CA ASN A 250 -7.42 1.70 2.63
C ASN A 250 -8.41 2.86 2.60
N SER A 251 -8.75 3.40 3.77
CA SER A 251 -9.68 4.52 3.92
C SER A 251 -9.25 5.81 3.23
N GLN A 252 -7.95 6.02 3.04
CA GLN A 252 -7.42 7.15 2.29
C GLN A 252 -7.90 7.13 0.83
N VAL A 253 -7.88 5.97 0.17
CA VAL A 253 -8.33 5.80 -1.22
C VAL A 253 -9.81 6.14 -1.37
N VAL A 254 -10.63 5.76 -0.38
CA VAL A 254 -12.07 6.03 -0.38
C VAL A 254 -12.38 7.51 -0.10
N THR A 255 -11.56 8.16 0.74
CA THR A 255 -11.83 9.52 1.23
C THR A 255 -11.30 10.61 0.30
N ARG A 256 -10.13 10.41 -0.30
CA ARG A 256 -9.44 11.49 -1.03
C ARG A 256 -9.84 11.53 -2.51
N ARG A 257 -10.08 12.75 -3.01
CA ARG A 257 -10.65 12.98 -4.35
C ARG A 257 -9.73 12.53 -5.49
N GLU A 258 -8.41 12.61 -5.32
CA GLU A 258 -7.42 12.21 -6.32
C GLU A 258 -7.46 10.73 -6.70
N HIS A 259 -8.12 9.90 -5.90
CA HIS A 259 -8.28 8.47 -6.18
C HIS A 259 -9.55 8.15 -6.97
N HIS A 260 -10.44 9.13 -7.20
CA HIS A 260 -11.64 8.98 -8.01
C HIS A 260 -12.51 7.76 -7.63
N PHE A 261 -12.50 7.34 -6.36
CA PHE A 261 -13.08 6.08 -5.89
C PHE A 261 -14.53 5.83 -6.32
N LEU A 262 -15.38 6.87 -6.28
CA LEU A 262 -16.80 6.74 -6.62
C LEU A 262 -17.07 6.45 -8.10
N VAL A 263 -16.15 6.84 -8.99
CA VAL A 263 -16.36 6.85 -10.45
C VAL A 263 -15.40 5.95 -11.21
N ASP A 264 -14.23 5.62 -10.64
CA ASP A 264 -13.24 4.78 -11.32
C ASP A 264 -13.77 3.33 -11.45
N PRO A 265 -13.86 2.78 -12.68
CA PRO A 265 -14.34 1.42 -12.91
C PRO A 265 -13.54 0.34 -12.17
N ILE A 266 -12.27 0.59 -11.81
CA ILE A 266 -11.43 -0.40 -11.13
C ILE A 266 -12.00 -0.90 -9.80
N PHE A 267 -12.86 -0.10 -9.18
CA PHE A 267 -13.51 -0.44 -7.91
C PHE A 267 -14.85 -1.18 -8.10
N LYS A 268 -15.38 -1.23 -9.31
CA LYS A 268 -16.69 -1.86 -9.63
C LYS A 268 -16.63 -3.38 -9.75
N ASP A 269 -15.44 -3.95 -9.73
CA ASP A 269 -15.22 -5.39 -9.89
C ASP A 269 -14.88 -6.09 -8.57
N GLY A 270 -15.40 -7.31 -8.41
CA GLY A 270 -15.10 -8.19 -7.28
C GLY A 270 -15.65 -7.70 -5.94
N ILE A 271 -15.21 -8.37 -4.87
CA ILE A 271 -15.56 -8.03 -3.48
C ILE A 271 -14.59 -6.97 -2.97
N LEU A 272 -15.13 -5.86 -2.48
CA LEU A 272 -14.33 -4.82 -1.85
C LEU A 272 -14.20 -5.07 -0.35
N VAL A 273 -13.02 -4.81 0.20
CA VAL A 273 -12.79 -4.79 1.64
C VAL A 273 -12.07 -3.49 1.99
N LEU A 274 -12.65 -2.71 2.90
CA LEU A 274 -12.10 -1.45 3.38
C LEU A 274 -11.41 -1.66 4.73
N TRP A 275 -10.30 -0.98 4.98
CA TRP A 275 -9.69 -0.91 6.30
C TRP A 275 -9.27 0.52 6.63
N ASP A 276 -9.36 0.89 7.90
CA ASP A 276 -8.97 2.20 8.44
C ASP A 276 -8.26 2.01 9.80
N PRO A 277 -7.13 2.69 10.04
CA PRO A 277 -6.47 2.62 11.33
C PRO A 277 -7.23 3.35 12.44
N GLY A 278 -7.49 2.64 13.54
CA GLY A 278 -7.88 3.23 14.81
C GLY A 278 -6.69 3.47 15.74
N GLN A 279 -6.92 4.18 16.85
CA GLN A 279 -5.95 4.22 17.96
C GLN A 279 -5.67 2.80 18.47
N TYR A 280 -4.46 2.56 18.98
CA TYR A 280 -4.10 1.26 19.57
C TYR A 280 -5.03 0.93 20.75
N ASN A 281 -5.54 -0.30 20.78
CA ASN A 281 -6.53 -0.79 21.75
C ASN A 281 -7.88 -0.04 21.78
N ALA A 282 -8.18 0.77 20.76
CA ALA A 282 -9.51 1.36 20.67
C ALA A 282 -10.57 0.31 20.32
N ASP A 283 -11.69 0.36 21.04
CA ASP A 283 -12.89 -0.38 20.62
C ASP A 283 -13.50 0.24 19.35
N THR A 284 -14.47 -0.46 18.76
CA THR A 284 -15.12 -0.04 17.52
C THR A 284 -15.85 1.29 17.67
N TYR A 285 -16.41 1.58 18.85
CA TYR A 285 -17.11 2.83 19.11
C TYR A 285 -16.16 4.02 19.17
N GLN A 286 -15.03 3.88 19.85
CA GLN A 286 -13.96 4.87 19.92
C GLN A 286 -13.36 5.14 18.54
N TRP A 287 -13.12 4.09 17.75
CA TRP A 287 -12.68 4.22 16.36
C TRP A 287 -13.73 4.92 15.49
N TYR A 288 -15.01 4.54 15.58
CA TYR A 288 -16.09 5.17 14.80
C TYR A 288 -16.17 6.69 15.04
N LYS A 289 -15.95 7.14 16.29
CA LYS A 289 -15.89 8.57 16.62
C LYS A 289 -14.68 9.30 16.05
N LYS A 290 -13.56 8.59 15.82
CA LYS A 290 -12.30 9.17 15.40
C LYS A 290 -11.52 8.21 14.47
N PRO A 291 -12.03 7.97 13.25
CA PRO A 291 -11.28 7.23 12.24
C PRO A 291 -10.08 8.07 11.77
N GLU A 292 -9.10 7.44 11.13
CA GLU A 292 -7.99 8.19 10.53
C GLU A 292 -8.48 9.02 9.34
N PHE A 293 -9.26 8.40 8.46
CA PHE A 293 -9.95 9.09 7.38
C PHE A 293 -11.46 8.91 7.51
N ASN A 294 -12.22 10.00 7.40
CA ASN A 294 -13.68 9.93 7.45
C ASN A 294 -14.25 9.42 6.11
N PHE A 295 -14.16 8.10 5.91
CA PHE A 295 -14.60 7.41 4.69
C PHE A 295 -16.11 7.09 4.68
N PHE A 296 -16.81 7.32 5.79
CA PHE A 296 -18.17 6.85 6.01
C PHE A 296 -19.18 7.38 4.97
N GLU A 297 -19.13 8.67 4.65
CA GLU A 297 -20.03 9.26 3.65
C GLU A 297 -19.71 8.76 2.22
N PRO A 298 -18.46 8.77 1.73
CA PRO A 298 -18.12 8.15 0.45
C PRO A 298 -18.49 6.66 0.36
N TYR A 299 -18.25 5.89 1.43
CA TYR A 299 -18.67 4.49 1.50
C TYR A 299 -20.18 4.34 1.30
N ARG A 300 -20.98 5.14 2.02
CA ARG A 300 -22.44 5.15 1.88
C ARG A 300 -22.88 5.48 0.46
N LYS A 301 -22.32 6.54 -0.15
CA LYS A 301 -22.60 6.92 -1.54
C LYS A 301 -22.28 5.80 -2.52
N TYR A 302 -21.15 5.11 -2.31
CA TYR A 302 -20.78 3.96 -3.13
C TYR A 302 -21.78 2.82 -3.00
N ARG A 303 -22.13 2.41 -1.76
CA ARG A 303 -23.09 1.34 -1.50
C ARG A 303 -24.45 1.61 -2.13
N MET A 304 -24.96 2.84 -2.04
CA MET A 304 -26.23 3.23 -2.65
C MET A 304 -26.23 3.06 -4.18
N ALA A 305 -25.08 3.29 -4.83
CA ALA A 305 -24.96 3.17 -6.28
C ALA A 305 -24.59 1.75 -6.76
N ASN A 306 -24.20 0.84 -5.87
CA ASN A 306 -23.64 -0.48 -6.22
C ASN A 306 -24.15 -1.54 -5.23
N LEU A 307 -25.48 -1.63 -5.06
CA LEU A 307 -26.12 -2.42 -4.00
C LEU A 307 -25.67 -3.89 -4.00
N GLU A 308 -25.57 -4.49 -5.18
CA GLU A 308 -25.24 -5.92 -5.36
C GLU A 308 -23.77 -6.26 -5.10
N GLN A 309 -22.84 -5.29 -5.25
CA GLN A 309 -21.41 -5.57 -5.06
C GLN A 309 -21.07 -5.65 -3.57
N PRO A 310 -20.58 -6.78 -3.04
CA PRO A 310 -20.22 -6.87 -1.64
C PRO A 310 -19.06 -5.92 -1.31
N PHE A 311 -19.26 -5.08 -0.29
CA PHE A 311 -18.24 -4.14 0.17
C PHE A 311 -18.19 -4.10 1.69
N TYR A 312 -17.20 -4.77 2.25
CA TYR A 312 -17.01 -4.94 3.69
C TYR A 312 -16.12 -3.85 4.28
N ILE A 313 -16.23 -3.64 5.59
CA ILE A 313 -15.28 -2.85 6.38
C ILE A 313 -14.64 -3.81 7.39
N MET A 314 -13.32 -3.98 7.34
CA MET A 314 -12.58 -4.77 8.32
C MET A 314 -12.61 -4.09 9.68
N LYS A 315 -12.77 -4.85 10.76
CA LYS A 315 -12.73 -4.30 12.11
C LYS A 315 -11.33 -3.71 12.42
N PRO A 316 -11.24 -2.53 13.06
CA PRO A 316 -9.96 -1.85 13.28
C PRO A 316 -9.02 -2.62 14.23
N GLN A 317 -9.56 -3.51 15.09
CA GLN A 317 -8.76 -4.30 16.02
C GLN A 317 -7.87 -5.32 15.29
N THR A 318 -8.31 -5.84 14.15
CA THR A 318 -7.58 -6.83 13.34
C THR A 318 -6.17 -6.35 12.99
N LEU A 319 -6.02 -5.06 12.68
CA LEU A 319 -4.75 -4.43 12.33
C LEU A 319 -3.75 -4.52 13.48
N TRP A 320 -4.21 -4.22 14.70
CA TRP A 320 -3.37 -4.17 15.90
C TRP A 320 -3.11 -5.57 16.48
N GLN A 321 -4.05 -6.49 16.37
CA GLN A 321 -3.83 -7.91 16.70
C GLN A 321 -2.71 -8.52 15.86
N LEU A 322 -2.71 -8.25 14.54
CA LEU A 322 -1.64 -8.69 13.66
C LEU A 322 -0.32 -7.95 13.96
N TRP A 323 -0.39 -6.66 14.27
CA TRP A 323 0.78 -5.87 14.69
C TRP A 323 1.44 -6.44 15.94
N ASP A 324 0.67 -6.84 16.97
CA ASP A 324 1.20 -7.42 18.21
C ASP A 324 2.01 -8.69 17.94
N ILE A 325 1.50 -9.59 17.11
CA ILE A 325 2.22 -10.82 16.73
C ILE A 325 3.53 -10.48 16.01
N ILE A 326 3.52 -9.49 15.11
CA ILE A 326 4.74 -9.06 14.41
C ILE A 326 5.73 -8.45 15.40
N GLN A 327 5.28 -7.62 16.34
CA GLN A 327 6.15 -7.00 17.35
C GLN A 327 6.77 -8.07 18.27
N GLU A 328 5.99 -9.04 18.74
CA GLU A 328 6.47 -10.15 19.58
C GLU A 328 7.51 -11.02 18.87
N ASN A 329 7.39 -11.17 17.56
CA ASN A 329 8.29 -11.98 16.72
C ASN A 329 9.38 -11.13 16.03
N SER A 330 9.52 -9.87 16.39
CA SER A 330 10.56 -8.97 15.89
C SER A 330 11.72 -8.85 16.88
N PRO A 331 12.96 -8.67 16.40
CA PRO A 331 14.14 -8.57 17.27
C PRO A 331 14.27 -7.21 17.96
N GLU A 332 13.45 -6.25 17.58
CA GLU A 332 13.49 -4.85 18.04
C GLU A 332 12.09 -4.24 18.00
N LEU A 333 11.92 -3.06 18.61
CA LEU A 333 10.68 -2.30 18.49
C LEU A 333 10.43 -1.92 17.03
N ILE A 334 9.22 -2.17 16.55
CA ILE A 334 8.80 -1.88 15.16
C ILE A 334 8.15 -0.49 15.09
N HIS A 335 7.70 -0.08 13.90
CA HIS A 335 6.95 1.16 13.72
C HIS A 335 5.63 1.08 14.50
N PRO A 336 5.25 2.08 15.32
CA PRO A 336 3.97 2.09 16.04
C PRO A 336 2.82 2.52 15.10
N ASN A 337 2.80 1.92 13.92
CA ASN A 337 1.87 2.17 12.82
C ASN A 337 1.27 0.83 12.42
N PRO A 338 0.03 0.81 11.91
CA PRO A 338 -0.63 -0.42 11.50
C PRO A 338 0.16 -1.13 10.40
N VAL A 339 -0.05 -2.44 10.31
CA VAL A 339 0.50 -3.30 9.26
C VAL A 339 0.05 -2.86 7.86
N SER A 340 0.81 -3.24 6.83
CA SER A 340 0.47 -2.90 5.45
C SER A 340 -0.81 -3.61 4.98
N SER A 341 -1.46 -3.04 3.95
CA SER A 341 -2.55 -3.73 3.24
C SER A 341 -2.11 -5.09 2.71
N GLY A 342 -0.84 -5.25 2.33
CA GLY A 342 -0.29 -6.54 1.89
C GLY A 342 -0.44 -7.61 2.96
N SER A 343 -0.03 -7.32 4.19
CA SER A 343 -0.17 -8.25 5.33
C SER A 343 -1.63 -8.54 5.69
N LEU A 344 -2.50 -7.53 5.70
CA LEU A 344 -3.93 -7.73 5.92
C LEU A 344 -4.57 -8.61 4.83
N GLY A 345 -4.18 -8.41 3.57
CA GLY A 345 -4.64 -9.23 2.45
C GLY A 345 -4.15 -10.67 2.56
N ILE A 346 -2.88 -10.89 2.92
CA ILE A 346 -2.36 -12.25 3.16
C ILE A 346 -3.15 -12.93 4.28
N MET A 347 -3.34 -12.24 5.41
CA MET A 347 -4.09 -12.77 6.54
C MET A 347 -5.55 -13.11 6.17
N LEU A 348 -6.20 -12.25 5.39
CA LEU A 348 -7.55 -12.51 4.88
C LEU A 348 -7.60 -13.76 4.01
N MET A 349 -6.69 -13.88 3.04
CA MET A 349 -6.67 -15.05 2.15
C MET A 349 -6.32 -16.34 2.90
N MET A 350 -5.45 -16.29 3.92
CA MET A 350 -5.14 -17.46 4.76
C MET A 350 -6.35 -17.93 5.58
N ASN A 351 -7.31 -17.05 5.90
CA ASN A 351 -8.55 -17.44 6.59
C ASN A 351 -9.58 -18.08 5.64
N ILE A 352 -9.52 -17.78 4.35
CA ILE A 352 -10.53 -18.19 3.37
C ILE A 352 -10.07 -19.38 2.53
N CYS A 353 -8.76 -19.50 2.29
CA CYS A 353 -8.18 -20.43 1.33
C CYS A 353 -7.33 -21.51 1.98
N ASP A 354 -7.25 -22.70 1.37
CA ASP A 354 -6.39 -23.81 1.82
C ASP A 354 -4.90 -23.55 1.55
N GLU A 355 -4.58 -22.87 0.44
CA GLU A 355 -3.23 -22.48 0.04
C GLU A 355 -3.24 -21.04 -0.50
N VAL A 356 -2.27 -20.23 -0.08
CA VAL A 356 -2.09 -18.85 -0.53
C VAL A 356 -0.71 -18.67 -1.15
N ASN A 357 -0.69 -18.34 -2.45
CA ASN A 357 0.51 -17.95 -3.16
C ASN A 357 0.63 -16.42 -3.19
N VAL A 358 1.74 -15.90 -2.63
CA VAL A 358 1.99 -14.46 -2.49
C VAL A 358 3.09 -14.05 -3.46
N TYR A 359 2.80 -13.09 -4.34
CA TYR A 359 3.69 -12.66 -5.42
C TYR A 359 4.26 -11.26 -5.16
N GLU A 360 5.60 -11.15 -5.24
CA GLU A 360 6.41 -9.93 -5.08
C GLU A 360 6.12 -9.14 -3.78
N PHE A 361 5.67 -9.84 -2.74
CA PHE A 361 5.73 -9.33 -1.36
C PHE A 361 7.15 -9.50 -0.82
N LEU A 362 7.67 -10.74 -0.88
CA LEU A 362 9.11 -10.98 -0.85
C LEU A 362 9.65 -10.75 -2.26
N PRO A 363 10.56 -9.77 -2.46
CA PRO A 363 10.98 -9.39 -3.79
C PRO A 363 11.90 -10.45 -4.41
N SER A 364 11.68 -10.71 -5.69
CA SER A 364 12.52 -11.59 -6.49
C SER A 364 13.86 -10.96 -6.86
N SER A 365 14.61 -11.62 -7.73
CA SER A 365 15.76 -11.06 -8.44
C SER A 365 15.44 -9.78 -9.23
N ARG A 366 14.16 -9.50 -9.53
CA ARG A 366 13.66 -8.24 -10.13
C ARG A 366 13.49 -7.09 -9.14
N ARG A 367 13.94 -7.25 -7.89
CA ARG A 367 13.90 -6.18 -6.87
C ARG A 367 14.36 -4.85 -7.44
N THR A 368 13.56 -3.82 -7.23
CA THR A 368 13.73 -2.47 -7.78
C THR A 368 13.26 -1.41 -6.79
N ASP A 369 13.72 -0.18 -6.99
CA ASP A 369 13.25 0.98 -6.24
C ASP A 369 11.94 1.53 -6.80
N LEU A 370 11.50 1.04 -7.96
CA LEU A 370 10.19 1.35 -8.52
C LEU A 370 9.10 0.85 -7.54
N CYS A 371 8.35 1.79 -6.97
CA CYS A 371 7.35 1.47 -5.94
C CYS A 371 6.21 0.61 -6.47
N TYR A 372 5.70 0.95 -7.65
CA TYR A 372 4.52 0.32 -8.21
C TYR A 372 4.72 -0.05 -9.68
N TYR A 373 4.24 -1.23 -10.10
CA TYR A 373 4.38 -1.66 -11.50
C TYR A 373 3.67 -0.73 -12.50
N TYR A 374 2.68 0.03 -12.01
CA TYR A 374 1.82 0.92 -12.80
C TYR A 374 2.12 2.42 -12.60
N LYS A 375 3.18 2.79 -11.87
CA LYS A 375 3.59 4.19 -11.68
C LYS A 375 5.07 4.37 -11.97
N ARG A 376 5.46 5.56 -12.44
CA ARG A 376 6.87 5.98 -12.52
C ARG A 376 7.29 6.72 -11.25
N TYR A 377 7.18 6.05 -10.11
CA TYR A 377 7.56 6.58 -8.80
C TYR A 377 8.56 5.63 -8.13
N PHE A 378 9.68 6.17 -7.68
CA PHE A 378 10.79 5.40 -7.11
C PHE A 378 10.97 5.76 -5.64
N ASP A 379 10.79 4.77 -4.76
CA ASP A 379 11.14 4.88 -3.34
C ASP A 379 11.38 3.47 -2.76
N THR A 380 12.60 3.27 -2.25
CA THR A 380 12.98 2.06 -1.50
C THR A 380 12.05 1.77 -0.31
N ALA A 381 11.40 2.80 0.27
CA ALA A 381 10.46 2.65 1.36
C ALA A 381 9.23 1.81 0.98
N CYS A 382 8.84 1.77 -0.29
CA CYS A 382 7.74 0.91 -0.75
C CYS A 382 8.08 -0.59 -0.64
N THR A 383 9.37 -0.94 -0.70
CA THR A 383 9.85 -2.32 -0.61
C THR A 383 10.27 -2.68 0.81
N TYR A 384 10.88 -1.76 1.56
CA TYR A 384 11.44 -2.06 2.90
C TYR A 384 10.63 -1.50 4.07
N GLY A 385 9.65 -0.64 3.80
CA GLY A 385 8.86 0.04 4.82
C GLY A 385 9.31 1.48 5.01
N GLY A 386 8.32 2.36 5.14
CA GLY A 386 8.49 3.75 5.58
C GLY A 386 7.51 4.05 6.69
N TYR A 387 6.22 4.04 6.37
CA TYR A 387 5.15 4.16 7.36
C TYR A 387 4.83 2.82 8.06
N HIS A 388 4.67 1.74 7.29
CA HIS A 388 4.37 0.40 7.81
C HIS A 388 5.61 -0.34 8.31
N PRO A 389 5.49 -1.27 9.27
CA PRO A 389 6.56 -2.18 9.69
C PRO A 389 6.88 -3.27 8.65
N LEU A 390 6.94 -2.92 7.37
CA LEU A 390 6.91 -3.82 6.22
C LEU A 390 8.07 -4.83 6.19
N ILE A 391 9.28 -4.45 6.62
CA ILE A 391 10.40 -5.40 6.71
C ILE A 391 10.14 -6.52 7.71
N TYR A 392 9.46 -6.22 8.82
CA TYR A 392 9.12 -7.19 9.85
C TYR A 392 7.96 -8.07 9.40
N GLU A 393 6.98 -7.49 8.69
CA GLU A 393 5.94 -8.25 7.99
C GLU A 393 6.57 -9.28 7.04
N LYS A 394 7.55 -8.87 6.23
CA LYS A 394 8.29 -9.76 5.32
C LYS A 394 9.02 -10.88 6.05
N ASN A 395 9.61 -10.62 7.22
CA ASN A 395 10.23 -11.68 8.02
C ASN A 395 9.23 -12.73 8.47
N ILE A 396 8.03 -12.32 8.89
CA ILE A 396 6.95 -13.25 9.26
C ILE A 396 6.54 -14.08 8.05
N ILE A 397 6.24 -13.45 6.91
CA ILE A 397 5.83 -14.16 5.70
C ILE A 397 6.92 -15.13 5.22
N LYS A 398 8.20 -14.75 5.30
CA LYS A 398 9.32 -15.64 5.00
C LYS A 398 9.38 -16.84 5.94
N LYS A 399 9.18 -16.64 7.24
CA LYS A 399 9.19 -17.71 8.25
C LYS A 399 8.05 -18.71 8.06
N LEU A 400 6.92 -18.26 7.53
CA LEU A 400 5.75 -19.08 7.25
C LEU A 400 5.77 -19.76 5.88
N ASN A 401 6.72 -19.41 5.01
CA ASN A 401 6.79 -19.93 3.65
C ASN A 401 7.09 -21.44 3.61
N GLN A 402 6.24 -22.19 2.90
CA GLN A 402 6.42 -23.62 2.59
C GLN A 402 7.06 -23.87 1.22
N GLY A 403 7.20 -22.82 0.40
CA GLY A 403 7.86 -22.88 -0.91
C GLY A 403 9.39 -22.84 -0.83
N THR A 404 10.07 -23.05 -1.95
CA THR A 404 11.55 -23.01 -2.02
C THR A 404 12.08 -21.57 -2.06
N VAL A 405 13.34 -21.39 -1.62
CA VAL A 405 14.06 -20.11 -1.79
C VAL A 405 14.21 -19.75 -3.27
N ASP A 406 14.36 -20.75 -4.14
CA ASP A 406 14.41 -20.56 -5.60
C ASP A 406 13.12 -19.93 -6.15
N ASN A 407 11.95 -20.30 -5.63
CA ASN A 407 10.68 -19.69 -6.04
C ASN A 407 10.61 -18.21 -5.64
N ILE A 408 11.16 -17.86 -4.47
CA ILE A 408 11.29 -16.46 -4.06
C ILE A 408 12.25 -15.74 -5.02
N TYR A 409 13.43 -16.30 -5.27
CA TYR A 409 14.45 -15.64 -6.11
C TYR A 409 13.99 -15.45 -7.57
N LYS A 410 13.38 -16.46 -8.18
CA LYS A 410 12.94 -16.42 -9.58
C LYS A 410 11.63 -15.67 -9.75
N ASN A 411 10.64 -15.97 -8.89
CA ASN A 411 9.25 -15.56 -9.12
C ASN A 411 8.74 -14.57 -8.07
N GLY A 412 9.49 -14.32 -6.99
CA GLY A 412 9.00 -13.52 -5.86
C GLY A 412 7.82 -14.21 -5.19
N LYS A 413 7.73 -15.54 -5.32
CA LYS A 413 6.60 -16.35 -4.89
C LYS A 413 6.91 -16.99 -3.55
N VAL A 414 6.00 -16.84 -2.60
CA VAL A 414 5.95 -17.64 -1.36
C VAL A 414 4.62 -18.35 -1.28
N THR A 415 4.62 -19.56 -0.74
CA THR A 415 3.43 -20.41 -0.53
C THR A 415 3.16 -20.50 0.97
N LEU A 416 1.95 -20.15 1.39
CA LEU A 416 1.50 -20.16 2.76
C LEU A 416 0.30 -21.10 2.92
N PRO A 417 0.19 -21.83 4.04
CA PRO A 417 -0.99 -22.65 4.30
C PRO A 417 -2.17 -21.78 4.73
N GLY A 418 -3.38 -22.24 4.42
CA GLY A 418 -4.60 -21.81 5.08
C GLY A 418 -4.59 -22.12 6.56
N ILE A 419 -5.21 -21.27 7.38
CA ILE A 419 -5.26 -21.44 8.84
C ILE A 419 -6.62 -21.92 9.35
N GLY A 420 -7.65 -21.97 8.50
CA GLY A 420 -8.99 -22.45 8.87
C GLY A 420 -8.95 -23.85 9.49
N ASP A 421 -8.34 -24.81 8.78
CA ASP A 421 -8.24 -26.22 9.20
C ASP A 421 -6.99 -26.54 10.03
N LEU A 422 -6.15 -25.54 10.32
CA LEU A 422 -4.90 -25.76 11.04
C LEU A 422 -5.18 -26.32 12.45
N GLN A 423 -4.62 -27.48 12.76
CA GLN A 423 -4.73 -28.07 14.09
C GLN A 423 -3.77 -27.34 15.04
N CYS A 424 -4.30 -26.81 16.13
CA CYS A 424 -3.54 -26.10 17.14
C CYS A 424 -3.89 -26.69 18.51
N SER A 425 -2.88 -26.94 19.33
CA SER A 425 -3.10 -27.26 20.74
C SER A 425 -3.88 -26.12 21.41
N ALA A 426 -4.77 -26.45 22.34
CA ALA A 426 -5.50 -25.44 23.10
C ALA A 426 -4.52 -24.43 23.72
N PRO A 427 -4.80 -23.12 23.70
CA PRO A 427 -3.92 -22.14 24.31
C PRO A 427 -3.70 -22.51 25.78
N THR A 428 -2.46 -22.68 26.21
CA THR A 428 -2.12 -22.76 27.63
C THR A 428 -2.56 -21.46 28.29
N GLN A 429 -3.52 -21.58 29.23
CA GLN A 429 -4.09 -20.46 29.99
C GLN A 429 -3.05 -19.66 30.76
#